data_AF-A0A6N6PGJ9-F1
#
_entry.id   AF-A0A6N6PGJ9-F1
#
_cell.length_a   1.000
_cell.length_b   1.000
_cell.length_c   1.000
_cell.angle_alpha   90.00
_cell.angle_beta   90.00
_cell.angle_gamma   90.00
#
_symmetry.space_group_name_H-M   'P 1'
#
loop_
_entity.id
_entity.type
_entity.pdbx_description
1 polymer ?
#
loop_
_entity_poly.entity_id
_entity_poly.type
_entity_poly.pdbx_seq_one_letter_code
_entity_poly.pdbx_strand_id
1 'polypeptide(L)'
;MNHPLQKLALVFTCLLGTAIAAEPPEAKVAAERKVMSVEEVTVRAAEGKPTQITIEAAGMVGSGGWSNPVLRPVKGAAAGTLTFEFVASAPPPDTFVTMALVTLKASITVDKPAGYTGVVVIARGNSKTAK
;
A
#
# COMPACT_ATOMS: atom_id res chain seq x y z
N MET A 1 -0.76 -86.33 22.94
CA MET A 1 -1.85 -85.70 23.73
C MET A 1 -1.95 -84.26 23.25
N ASN A 2 -2.98 -83.98 22.44
CA ASN A 2 -3.25 -82.71 21.80
C ASN A 2 -4.36 -82.00 22.58
N HIS A 3 -4.14 -80.73 22.96
CA HIS A 3 -5.20 -79.78 23.31
C HIS A 3 -4.85 -78.41 22.73
N PRO A 4 -5.66 -77.85 21.80
CA PRO A 4 -5.60 -76.46 21.38
C PRO A 4 -6.67 -75.61 22.11
N LEU A 5 -6.23 -74.51 22.73
CA LEU A 5 -7.08 -73.42 23.29
C LEU A 5 -6.75 -72.15 22.48
N GLN A 6 -7.57 -71.77 21.51
CA GLN A 6 -8.66 -70.77 21.57
C GLN A 6 -8.28 -69.36 22.07
N LYS A 7 -8.38 -68.43 21.10
CA LYS A 7 -8.87 -67.04 21.18
C LYS A 7 -8.05 -66.02 21.98
N LEU A 8 -7.44 -65.08 21.25
CA LEU A 8 -7.60 -63.65 21.57
C LEU A 8 -7.35 -62.80 20.32
N ALA A 9 -8.42 -62.23 19.78
CA ALA A 9 -8.34 -61.13 18.82
C ALA A 9 -8.10 -59.84 19.62
N LEU A 10 -7.04 -59.11 19.31
CA LEU A 10 -6.82 -57.76 19.80
C LEU A 10 -6.94 -56.79 18.62
N VAL A 11 -8.00 -55.99 18.66
CA VAL A 11 -8.21 -54.79 17.84
C VAL A 11 -7.60 -53.59 18.60
N PHE A 12 -7.50 -52.42 17.94
CA PHE A 12 -7.14 -51.09 18.47
C PHE A 12 -5.62 -50.82 18.53
N THR A 13 -5.03 -49.73 18.01
CA THR A 13 -5.55 -48.38 17.76
C THR A 13 -4.71 -47.70 16.68
N CYS A 14 -5.39 -46.93 15.82
CA CYS A 14 -4.83 -46.03 14.84
C CYS A 14 -4.16 -44.82 15.54
N LEU A 15 -2.84 -44.65 15.42
CA LEU A 15 -2.21 -43.33 15.65
C LEU A 15 -1.84 -42.72 14.29
N LEU A 16 -2.83 -42.06 13.69
CA LEU A 16 -2.55 -41.00 12.70
C LEU A 16 -1.92 -39.84 13.47
N GLY A 17 -0.61 -39.69 13.37
CA GLY A 17 0.07 -38.45 13.72
C GLY A 17 -0.26 -37.40 12.66
N THR A 18 -1.19 -36.49 12.94
CA THR A 18 -1.41 -35.29 12.15
C THR A 18 -0.23 -34.34 12.41
N ALA A 19 0.70 -34.28 11.46
CA ALA A 19 1.68 -33.21 11.40
C ALA A 19 0.93 -31.88 11.20
N ILE A 20 0.90 -31.05 12.23
CA ILE A 20 0.43 -29.66 12.14
C ILE A 20 1.51 -28.94 11.33
N ALA A 21 1.31 -28.83 10.02
CA ALA A 21 2.09 -27.93 9.19
C ALA A 21 1.74 -26.50 9.64
N ALA A 22 2.65 -25.87 10.39
CA ALA A 22 2.56 -24.45 10.67
C ALA A 22 2.70 -23.71 9.33
N GLU A 23 1.59 -23.18 8.82
CA GLU A 23 1.60 -22.34 7.64
C GLU A 23 2.47 -21.10 7.94
N PRO A 24 3.41 -20.73 7.05
CA PRO A 24 4.17 -19.50 7.19
C PRO A 24 3.19 -18.34 7.34
N PRO A 25 3.43 -17.34 8.22
CA PRO A 25 2.53 -16.21 8.33
C PRO A 25 2.45 -15.52 6.96
N GLU A 26 1.31 -15.69 6.29
CA GLU A 26 1.00 -14.93 5.10
C GLU A 26 1.16 -13.45 5.47
N ALA A 27 2.15 -12.79 4.86
CA ALA A 27 2.35 -11.38 5.03
C ALA A 27 1.07 -10.68 4.53
N LYS A 28 0.17 -10.37 5.45
CA LYS A 28 -1.11 -9.70 5.22
C LYS A 28 -0.84 -8.44 4.41
N VAL A 29 -1.14 -8.50 3.12
CA VAL A 29 -0.65 -7.55 2.12
C VAL A 29 -1.00 -6.12 2.53
N ALA A 30 0.01 -5.25 2.60
CA ALA A 30 -0.17 -3.84 2.89
C ALA A 30 -1.07 -3.19 1.83
N ALA A 31 -2.25 -2.71 2.23
CA ALA A 31 -3.22 -2.15 1.30
C ALA A 31 -2.89 -0.69 0.95
N GLU A 32 -2.88 -0.36 -0.33
CA GLU A 32 -2.69 1.03 -0.78
C GLU A 32 -3.93 1.88 -0.46
N ARG A 33 -3.72 3.02 0.21
CA ARG A 33 -4.77 3.94 0.65
C ARG A 33 -4.31 5.39 0.48
N LYS A 34 -5.27 6.30 0.29
CA LYS A 34 -5.00 7.74 0.32
C LYS A 34 -4.40 8.13 1.67
N VAL A 35 -3.37 8.97 1.62
CA VAL A 35 -2.81 9.59 2.83
C VAL A 35 -3.86 10.47 3.51
N MET A 36 -3.66 10.77 4.79
CA MET A 36 -4.65 11.52 5.58
C MET A 36 -4.86 12.92 5.02
N SER A 37 -3.77 13.66 4.79
CA SER A 37 -3.80 15.02 4.23
C SER A 37 -2.58 15.28 3.36
N VAL A 38 -2.70 16.24 2.45
CA VAL A 38 -1.57 16.85 1.73
C VAL A 38 -1.31 18.25 2.30
N GLU A 39 -0.06 18.49 2.70
CA GLU A 39 0.38 19.74 3.33
C GLU A 39 1.12 20.63 2.33
N GLU A 40 1.88 20.05 1.42
CA GLU A 40 2.68 20.78 0.44
C GLU A 40 2.64 20.09 -0.91
N VAL A 41 2.58 20.89 -1.97
CA VAL A 41 2.75 20.46 -3.36
C VAL A 41 3.69 21.45 -4.04
N THR A 42 4.77 20.94 -4.59
CA THR A 42 5.76 21.71 -5.34
C THR A 42 5.79 21.19 -6.78
N VAL A 43 5.81 22.11 -7.74
CA VAL A 43 6.00 21.78 -9.15
C VAL A 43 7.29 22.43 -9.63
N ARG A 44 8.13 21.65 -10.31
CA ARG A 44 9.35 22.13 -10.95
C ARG A 44 9.32 21.73 -12.42
N ALA A 45 9.51 22.69 -13.32
CA ALA A 45 9.68 22.40 -14.73
C ALA A 45 11.17 22.19 -15.04
N ALA A 46 11.49 21.16 -15.79
CA ALA A 46 12.79 20.95 -16.40
C ALA A 46 12.66 21.24 -17.90
N GLU A 47 13.42 22.23 -18.37
CA GLU A 47 13.46 22.56 -19.79
C GLU A 47 14.13 21.42 -20.56
N GLY A 48 13.45 20.95 -21.61
CA GLY A 48 13.84 19.76 -22.37
C GLY A 48 12.88 19.51 -23.54
N LYS A 49 13.18 18.49 -24.35
CA LYS A 49 12.33 18.05 -25.47
C LYS A 49 12.02 16.54 -25.30
N PRO A 50 10.82 16.16 -24.80
CA PRO A 50 9.74 17.04 -24.33
C PRO A 50 10.08 17.75 -23.01
N THR A 51 9.38 18.85 -22.73
CA THR A 51 9.47 19.55 -21.44
C THR A 51 8.85 18.67 -20.37
N GLN A 52 9.57 18.45 -19.27
CA GLN A 52 9.09 17.62 -18.17
C GLN A 52 8.74 18.49 -16.97
N ILE A 53 7.80 18.02 -16.17
CA ILE A 53 7.45 18.61 -14.88
C ILE A 53 7.58 17.54 -13.80
N THR A 54 8.29 17.90 -12.74
CA THR A 54 8.39 17.11 -11.52
C THR A 54 7.43 17.68 -10.49
N ILE A 55 6.53 16.84 -10.03
CA ILE A 55 5.60 17.12 -8.94
C ILE A 55 6.16 16.44 -7.69
N GLU A 56 6.33 17.21 -6.62
CA GLU A 56 6.67 16.72 -5.29
C GLU A 56 5.49 17.03 -4.36
N ALA A 57 5.07 16.07 -3.54
CA ALA A 57 4.03 16.28 -2.54
C ALA A 57 4.50 15.76 -1.18
N ALA A 58 4.19 16.54 -0.13
CA ALA A 58 4.37 16.15 1.26
C ALA A 58 3.01 16.13 1.96
N GLY A 59 2.77 15.10 2.76
CA GLY A 59 1.47 14.86 3.39
C GLY A 59 1.61 14.07 4.68
N MET A 60 0.53 13.97 5.43
CA MET A 60 0.51 13.32 6.73
C MET A 60 -0.26 12.00 6.69
N VAL A 61 0.12 11.07 7.57
CA VAL A 61 -0.63 9.87 7.91
C VAL A 61 -0.82 9.77 9.42
N GLY A 62 -1.84 9.04 9.85
CA GLY A 62 -2.27 8.98 11.25
C GLY A 62 -1.46 8.04 12.16
N SER A 63 -0.51 7.30 11.61
CA SER A 63 0.31 6.34 12.36
C SER A 63 1.68 6.14 11.72
N GLY A 64 2.58 5.48 12.43
CA GLY A 64 3.74 4.82 11.83
C GLY A 64 3.34 3.61 10.97
N GLY A 65 4.34 2.98 10.35
CA GLY A 65 4.18 1.75 9.56
C GLY A 65 3.65 1.95 8.13
N TRP A 66 3.36 3.18 7.72
CA TRP A 66 3.06 3.49 6.33
C TRP A 66 4.32 3.45 5.47
N SER A 67 4.18 2.99 4.23
CA SER A 67 5.30 2.84 3.30
C SER A 67 4.87 3.11 1.85
N ASN A 68 5.84 3.14 0.93
CA ASN A 68 5.62 3.31 -0.51
C ASN A 68 4.71 4.49 -0.89
N PRO A 69 5.02 5.73 -0.45
CA PRO A 69 4.27 6.91 -0.86
C PRO A 69 4.41 7.16 -2.37
N VAL A 70 3.29 7.28 -3.07
CA VAL A 70 3.26 7.51 -4.52
C VAL A 70 2.18 8.53 -4.92
N LEU A 71 2.44 9.23 -6.02
CA LEU A 71 1.47 10.09 -6.70
C LEU A 71 0.85 9.31 -7.86
N ARG A 72 -0.40 8.90 -7.71
CA ARG A 72 -1.12 8.09 -8.70
C ARG A 72 -1.94 8.98 -9.64
N PRO A 73 -1.68 8.98 -10.96
CA PRO A 73 -2.44 9.80 -11.90
C PRO A 73 -3.93 9.42 -11.92
N VAL A 74 -4.80 10.42 -11.93
CA VAL A 74 -6.25 10.26 -12.09
C VAL A 74 -6.62 10.52 -13.55
N LYS A 75 -7.23 9.54 -14.20
CA LYS A 75 -7.76 9.69 -15.56
C LYS A 75 -9.01 10.55 -15.55
N GLY A 76 -9.23 11.33 -16.61
CA GLY A 76 -10.45 12.14 -16.78
C GLY A 76 -10.43 13.49 -16.05
N ALA A 77 -9.24 13.98 -15.66
CA ALA A 77 -9.09 15.34 -15.14
C ALA A 77 -9.43 16.41 -16.19
N ALA A 78 -9.75 17.62 -15.72
CA ALA A 78 -9.99 18.76 -16.60
C ALA A 78 -8.78 19.02 -17.51
N ALA A 79 -9.04 19.41 -18.76
CA ALA A 79 -7.99 19.68 -19.74
C ALA A 79 -6.98 20.71 -19.19
N GLY A 80 -5.68 20.40 -19.36
CA GLY A 80 -4.59 21.24 -18.86
C GLY A 80 -4.22 21.06 -17.38
N THR A 81 -5.08 20.42 -16.57
CA THR A 81 -4.80 20.16 -15.15
C THR A 81 -4.40 18.71 -14.95
N LEU A 82 -3.22 18.49 -14.38
CA LEU A 82 -2.83 17.15 -13.94
C LEU A 82 -3.41 16.87 -12.56
N THR A 83 -4.08 15.73 -12.39
CA THR A 83 -4.65 15.33 -11.09
C THR A 83 -4.00 14.05 -10.61
N PHE A 84 -3.57 14.04 -9.35
CA PHE A 84 -2.96 12.88 -8.71
C PHE A 84 -3.66 12.57 -7.39
N GLU A 85 -3.78 11.29 -7.07
CA GLU A 85 -4.07 10.85 -5.70
C GLU A 85 -2.75 10.60 -4.97
N PHE A 86 -2.62 11.14 -3.77
CA PHE A 86 -1.49 10.83 -2.89
C PHE A 86 -1.86 9.60 -2.05
N VAL A 87 -1.24 8.48 -2.39
CA VAL A 87 -1.50 7.18 -1.77
C VAL A 87 -0.22 6.58 -1.20
N ALA A 88 -0.38 5.68 -0.24
CA ALA A 88 0.70 4.93 0.40
C ALA A 88 0.17 3.57 0.86
N SER A 89 1.06 2.61 1.04
CA SER A 89 0.76 1.31 1.66
C SER A 89 0.53 1.51 3.16
N ALA A 90 -0.69 1.23 3.61
CA ALA A 90 -1.03 1.25 5.03
C ALA A 90 -0.46 0.02 5.75
N PRO A 91 -0.08 0.15 7.03
CA PRO A 91 0.33 -1.01 7.82
C PRO A 91 -0.80 -2.05 7.86
N PRO A 92 -0.47 -3.36 7.83
CA PRO A 92 -1.48 -4.40 7.99
C PRO A 92 -2.25 -4.25 9.31
N PRO A 93 -3.53 -4.64 9.38
CA PRO A 93 -4.38 -4.43 10.56
C PRO A 93 -3.85 -4.98 11.88
N ASP A 94 -2.99 -6.00 11.83
CA ASP A 94 -2.47 -6.70 13.01
C ASP A 94 -0.99 -6.33 13.30
N THR A 95 -0.50 -5.28 12.65
CA THR A 95 0.86 -4.77 12.89
C THR A 95 0.85 -3.75 14.01
N PHE A 96 1.70 -3.96 15.03
CA PHE A 96 1.94 -2.95 16.05
C PHE A 96 2.62 -1.73 15.42
N VAL A 97 1.99 -0.56 15.56
CA VAL A 97 2.47 0.70 15.01
C VAL A 97 2.37 1.81 16.04
N THR A 98 3.27 2.78 15.95
CA THR A 98 3.23 3.98 16.78
C THR A 98 2.05 4.87 16.35
N MET A 99 1.25 5.33 17.31
CA MET A 99 0.20 6.32 17.07
C MET A 99 0.81 7.73 17.10
N ALA A 100 1.34 8.15 15.95
CA ALA A 100 1.90 9.48 15.76
C ALA A 100 1.61 9.95 14.34
N LEU A 101 1.50 11.27 14.17
CA LEU A 101 1.44 11.88 12.84
C LEU A 101 2.81 11.76 12.18
N VAL A 102 2.85 11.13 11.01
CA VAL A 102 4.08 10.92 10.23
C VAL A 102 3.96 11.61 8.89
N THR A 103 5.01 12.32 8.49
CA THR A 103 5.10 12.94 7.16
C THR A 103 5.60 11.94 6.13
N LEU A 104 4.89 11.83 5.01
CA LEU A 104 5.31 11.11 3.82
C LEU A 104 5.59 12.08 2.69
N LYS A 105 6.52 11.70 1.81
CA LYS A 105 6.87 12.45 0.60
C LYS A 105 6.79 11.55 -0.61
N ALA A 106 6.20 12.04 -1.69
CA ALA A 106 6.15 11.37 -2.97
C ALA A 106 6.57 12.34 -4.08
N SER A 107 7.17 11.81 -5.14
CA SER A 107 7.51 12.58 -6.33
C SER A 107 7.16 11.80 -7.59
N ILE A 108 6.76 12.51 -8.63
CA ILE A 108 6.58 11.96 -9.97
C ILE A 108 7.01 12.98 -11.02
N THR A 109 7.70 12.52 -12.05
CA THR A 109 8.03 13.32 -13.23
C THR A 109 7.16 12.85 -14.40
N VAL A 110 6.53 13.80 -15.07
CA VAL A 110 5.69 13.53 -16.25
C VAL A 110 5.99 14.55 -17.34
N ASP A 111 5.67 14.20 -18.58
CA ASP A 111 5.70 15.16 -19.68
C ASP A 111 4.68 16.28 -19.43
N LYS A 112 5.09 17.52 -19.67
CA LYS A 112 4.21 18.68 -19.54
C LYS A 112 3.16 18.63 -20.66
N PRO A 113 1.87 18.49 -20.34
CA PRO A 113 0.84 18.45 -21.38
C PRO A 113 0.71 19.81 -22.06
N ALA A 114 0.28 19.80 -23.33
CA ALA A 114 -0.10 21.02 -24.02
C ALA A 114 -1.24 21.71 -23.25
N GLY A 115 -1.12 23.03 -23.04
CA GLY A 115 -2.09 23.79 -22.27
C GLY A 115 -2.05 23.52 -20.76
N TYR A 116 -0.92 23.06 -20.20
CA TYR A 116 -0.74 22.90 -18.75
C TYR A 116 -1.12 24.17 -17.98
N THR A 117 -2.04 24.04 -17.02
CA THR A 117 -2.55 25.11 -16.15
C THR A 117 -2.22 24.90 -14.68
N GLY A 118 -1.91 23.67 -14.27
CA GLY A 118 -1.54 23.35 -12.89
C GLY A 118 -1.64 21.86 -12.55
N VAL A 119 -1.41 21.58 -11.28
CA VAL A 119 -1.49 20.26 -10.66
C VAL A 119 -2.46 20.30 -9.48
N VAL A 120 -3.29 19.28 -9.34
CA VAL A 120 -4.11 19.02 -8.16
C VAL A 120 -3.69 17.69 -7.54
N VAL A 121 -3.37 17.70 -6.25
CA VAL A 121 -3.07 16.50 -5.46
C VAL A 121 -4.19 16.26 -4.46
N ILE A 122 -4.76 15.07 -4.47
CA ILE A 122 -5.92 14.67 -3.66
C ILE A 122 -5.47 13.68 -2.59
N ALA A 123 -5.73 14.02 -1.33
CA ALA A 123 -5.61 13.13 -0.19
C ALA A 123 -7.01 12.73 0.32
N ARG A 124 -7.10 11.97 1.41
CA ARG A 124 -8.38 11.59 2.01
C ARG A 124 -9.14 12.79 2.56
N GLY A 125 -8.46 13.65 3.32
CA GLY A 125 -9.08 14.75 4.07
C GLY A 125 -9.11 16.08 3.33
N ASN A 126 -8.28 16.26 2.30
CA ASN A 126 -8.19 17.51 1.55
C ASN A 126 -7.62 17.32 0.14
N SER A 127 -7.50 18.42 -0.60
CA SER A 127 -6.71 18.50 -1.83
C SER A 127 -5.90 19.79 -1.85
N LYS A 128 -4.81 19.82 -2.61
CA LYS A 128 -3.99 21.03 -2.84
C LYS A 128 -3.68 21.22 -4.32
N THR A 129 -3.58 22.48 -4.71
CA THR A 129 -3.27 22.90 -6.08
C THR A 129 -1.94 23.63 -6.12
N ALA A 130 -1.15 23.37 -7.15
CA ALA A 130 0.10 24.08 -7.45
C ALA A 130 0.18 24.40 -8.95
N LYS A 131 1.04 25.34 -9.33
CA LYS A 131 1.19 25.79 -10.72
C LYS A 131 2.65 25.78 -11.13
#